data_AF-A0A822ESU6-F1
#
_entry.id   AF-A0A822ESU6-F1
#
_cell.length_a   1.000
_cell.length_b   1.000
_cell.length_c   1.000
_cell.angle_alpha   90.00
_cell.angle_beta   90.00
_cell.angle_gamma   90.00
#
_symmetry.space_group_name_H-M   'P 1'
#
loop_
_entity.id
_entity.type
_entity.pdbx_description
1 polymer ?
#
loop_
_entity_poly.entity_id
_entity_poly.type
_entity_poly.pdbx_seq_one_letter_code
_entity_poly.pdbx_strand_id
1 'polypeptide(L)' 'MATGGGEEAIAQRILRITDIVQEPLEFIAPIAGYEEIPLVSLDEAVKALVPILPAIQSHAYVAKQR' A
#
# COMPACT_ATOMS: atom_id res chain seq x y z
N MET A 1 30.24 -20.68 -19.18
CA MET A 1 29.04 -21.52 -19.02
C MET A 1 28.18 -20.88 -17.95
N ALA A 2 27.00 -20.36 -18.32
CA ALA A 2 26.09 -19.67 -17.41
C ALA A 2 24.69 -20.27 -17.62
N THR A 3 24.39 -21.34 -16.90
CA THR A 3 23.06 -21.99 -16.90
C THR A 3 22.35 -21.85 -15.54
N GLY A 4 22.92 -21.11 -14.57
CA GLY A 4 22.39 -21.01 -13.21
C GLY A 4 21.11 -20.16 -13.04
N GLY A 5 20.79 -19.28 -13.98
CA GLY A 5 19.67 -18.32 -13.81
C GLY A 5 18.27 -18.88 -14.11
N GLY A 6 18.17 -20.00 -14.83
CA GLY A 6 16.88 -20.56 -15.24
C GLY A 6 16.13 -21.26 -14.10
N GLU A 7 16.85 -22.01 -13.27
CA GLU A 7 16.28 -22.73 -12.13
C GLU A 7 15.87 -21.78 -11.01
N GLU A 8 16.65 -20.72 -10.77
CA GLU A 8 16.31 -19.64 -9.82
C GLU A 8 15.03 -18.90 -10.22
N ALA A 9 14.87 -18.57 -11.50
CA ALA A 9 13.67 -17.90 -12.00
C ALA A 9 12.41 -18.78 -11.85
N ILE A 10 12.55 -20.09 -12.07
CA ILE A 10 11.46 -21.06 -11.88
C ILE A 10 11.12 -21.19 -10.38
N ALA A 11 12.13 -21.31 -9.51
CA ALA A 11 11.94 -21.39 -8.07
C ALA A 11 11.25 -20.13 -7.52
N GLN A 12 11.67 -18.93 -7.94
CA GLN A 12 11.00 -17.68 -7.56
C GLN A 12 9.56 -17.60 -8.08
N ARG A 13 9.30 -18.09 -9.29
CA ARG A 13 7.94 -18.10 -9.85
C ARG A 13 7.02 -19.06 -9.09
N ILE A 14 7.53 -20.22 -8.68
CA ILE A 14 6.78 -21.19 -7.86
C ILE A 14 6.48 -20.59 -6.48
N LEU A 15 7.47 -19.95 -5.83
CA LEU A 15 7.29 -19.27 -4.53
C LEU A 15 6.17 -18.23 -4.55
N ARG A 16 6.11 -17.39 -5.58
CA ARG A 16 5.06 -16.36 -5.73
C ARG A 16 3.65 -16.94 -5.92
N ILE A 17 3.54 -18.12 -6.52
CA ILE A 17 2.25 -18.81 -6.70
C ILE A 17 1.82 -19.49 -5.40
N THR A 18 2.77 -20.08 -4.66
CA THR A 18 2.49 -20.71 -3.37
C THR A 18 2.16 -19.72 -2.26
N ASP A 19 2.62 -18.47 -2.34
CA ASP A 19 2.24 -17.42 -1.38
C ASP A 19 0.72 -17.22 -1.35
N ILE A 20 0.08 -17.23 -2.52
CA ILE A 20 -1.39 -17.10 -2.65
C ILE A 20 -2.14 -18.24 -1.94
N VAL A 21 -1.53 -19.42 -1.81
CA VAL A 21 -2.14 -20.55 -1.09
C VAL A 21 -2.19 -20.30 0.42
N GLN A 22 -1.26 -19.50 0.95
CA GLN A 22 -1.22 -19.13 2.37
C GLN A 22 -1.88 -17.79 2.66
N GLU A 23 -2.15 -16.97 1.65
CA GLU A 23 -2.92 -15.74 1.82
C GLU A 23 -4.33 -16.08 2.36
N PRO A 24 -4.78 -15.41 3.44
CA PRO A 24 -6.12 -15.58 3.94
C PRO A 24 -7.11 -15.20 2.83
N LEU A 25 -7.96 -16.15 2.44
CA LEU A 25 -9.05 -15.95 1.47
C LEU A 25 -10.20 -15.12 2.07
N GLU A 26 -9.88 -14.24 3.01
CA GLU A 26 -10.82 -13.34 3.63
C GLU A 26 -11.15 -12.23 2.66
N PHE A 27 -12.39 -12.21 2.19
CA PHE A 27 -12.93 -11.03 1.54
C PHE A 27 -13.04 -9.95 2.61
N ILE A 28 -12.17 -8.95 2.54
CA ILE A 28 -12.33 -7.73 3.32
C ILE A 28 -13.65 -7.12 2.87
N ALA A 29 -14.57 -6.92 3.82
CA ALA A 29 -15.81 -6.24 3.53
C ALA A 29 -15.48 -4.87 2.90
N PRO A 30 -16.16 -4.45 1.83
CA PRO A 30 -16.00 -3.11 1.31
C PRO A 30 -16.17 -2.12 2.45
N ILE A 31 -15.38 -1.04 2.42
CA ILE A 31 -15.44 0.01 3.43
C ILE A 31 -16.87 0.55 3.45
N ALA A 32 -17.64 0.13 4.46
CA ALA A 32 -19.01 0.54 4.69
C ALA A 32 -19.06 1.82 5.55
N GLY A 33 -20.16 2.56 5.49
CA GLY A 33 -20.34 3.82 6.22
C GLY A 33 -19.91 5.08 5.45
N TYR A 34 -19.49 4.92 4.19
CA TYR A 34 -19.17 6.02 3.28
C TYR A 34 -20.22 6.15 2.16
N GLU A 35 -21.31 5.39 2.22
CA GLU A 35 -22.37 5.38 1.18
C GLU A 35 -23.08 6.74 1.09
N GLU A 36 -23.19 7.45 2.22
CA GLU A 36 -23.81 8.77 2.30
C GLU A 36 -22.81 9.92 2.13
N ILE A 37 -21.51 9.62 1.99
CA ILE A 37 -20.49 10.66 1.85
C ILE A 37 -20.51 11.15 0.41
N PRO A 38 -20.74 12.45 0.19
CA PRO A 38 -20.79 13.00 -1.15
C PRO A 38 -19.46 12.79 -1.84
N LEU A 39 -19.51 12.34 -3.10
CA LEU A 39 -18.34 12.28 -3.97
C LEU A 39 -17.82 13.71 -4.15
N VAL A 40 -16.72 14.01 -3.49
CA VAL A 40 -15.99 15.26 -3.65
C VAL A 40 -14.88 15.09 -4.69
N SER A 41 -14.50 16.18 -5.36
CA SER A 41 -13.29 16.15 -6.20
C SER A 41 -12.07 15.89 -5.33
N LEU A 42 -11.01 15.36 -5.94
CA LEU A 42 -9.71 15.22 -5.28
C LEU A 42 -9.27 16.56 -4.69
N ASP A 43 -9.37 17.65 -5.46
CA ASP A 43 -8.99 19.00 -5.04
C ASP A 43 -9.72 19.46 -3.76
N GLU A 44 -10.99 19.10 -3.60
CA GLU A 44 -11.76 19.45 -2.40
C GLU A 44 -11.37 18.58 -1.21
N ALA A 45 -11.15 17.28 -1.43
CA ALA A 45 -10.73 16.35 -0.39
C ALA A 45 -9.37 16.73 0.23
N VAL A 46 -8.41 17.18 -0.58
CA VAL A 46 -7.08 17.58 -0.07
C VAL A 46 -7.10 18.87 0.75
N LYS A 47 -8.10 19.74 0.61
CA LYS A 47 -8.17 21.00 1.39
C LYS A 47 -8.21 20.74 2.89
N ALA A 48 -8.92 19.70 3.33
CA ALA A 48 -9.00 19.31 4.73
C ALA A 48 -7.63 18.87 5.30
N LEU A 49 -6.69 18.48 4.44
CA LEU A 49 -5.35 18.04 4.84
C LEU A 49 -4.35 19.20 4.98
N VAL A 50 -4.64 20.39 4.44
CA VAL A 50 -3.72 21.55 4.48
C VAL A 50 -3.33 21.94 5.91
N PRO A 51 -4.25 22.03 6.90
CA PRO A 51 -3.89 22.45 8.25
C PRO A 51 -2.93 21.50 8.98
N ILE A 52 -2.90 20.21 8.61
CA ILE A 52 -2.05 19.20 9.26
C ILE A 52 -0.65 19.08 8.64
N LEU A 53 -0.44 19.65 7.44
CA LEU A 53 0.85 19.57 6.74
C LEU A 53 2.06 20.07 7.57
N PRO A 54 1.99 21.20 8.29
CA PRO A 54 3.14 21.69 9.06
C PRO A 54 3.56 20.73 10.17
N ALA A 55 2.60 20.07 10.83
CA ALA A 55 2.86 19.07 11.84
C ALA A 55 3.53 17.83 11.24
N ILE A 56 3.00 17.33 10.12
CA ILE A 56 3.59 16.19 9.38
C ILE A 56 5.03 16.49 8.95
N GLN A 57 5.28 17.69 8.41
CA GLN A 57 6.62 18.11 7.99
C GLN A 57 7.61 18.15 9.18
N SER A 58 7.15 18.67 10.32
CA SER A 58 7.96 18.72 11.54
C SER A 58 8.30 17.32 12.05
N HIS A 59 7.32 16.41 12.08
CA HIS A 59 7.55 15.03 12.48
C HIS A 59 8.47 14.28 11.53
N ALA A 60 8.28 14.44 10.22
CA ALA A 60 9.14 13.82 9.21
C ALA A 60 10.58 14.33 9.31
N TYR A 61 10.76 15.63 9.57
CA TYR A 61 12.08 16.22 9.79
C TYR A 61 12.78 15.61 11.01
N VAL A 62 12.10 15.52 12.15
CA VAL A 62 12.65 14.92 13.38
C VAL A 62 12.98 13.44 13.18
N ALA A 63 12.08 12.69 12.53
CA ALA A 63 12.29 11.27 12.25
C ALA A 63 13.51 11.03 11.34
N LYS A 64 13.76 11.92 10.38
CA LYS A 64 14.94 11.84 9.49
C LYS A 64 16.27 12.11 10.21
N GLN A 65 16.25 12.88 11.29
CA GLN A 65 17.45 13.26 12.06
C GLN A 65 17.81 12.24 13.16
N ARG A 66 16.96 11.23 13.38
CA ARG A 66 17.26 10.08 14.26
C ARG A 66 17.77 8.91 13.43
#